data_AF-C5H841-F1
#
_entry.id   AF-C5H841-F1
#
_cell.length_a   1.000
_cell.length_b   1.000
_cell.length_c   1.000
_cell.angle_alpha   90.00
_cell.angle_beta   90.00
_cell.angle_gamma   90.00
#
_symmetry.space_group_name_H-M   'P 1'
#
loop_
_entity.id
_entity.type
_entity.pdbx_description
1 polymer ?
#
loop_
_entity_poly.entity_id
_entity_poly.type
_entity_poly.pdbx_seq_one_letter_code
_entity_poly.pdbx_strand_id
1 'polypeptide(L)'
;MTTWAALGLQDSASPLMEQLTFFHDHTLMILVMITTLVGYLMFMLFFNLYTNRNLLHGQTIEVIWTILPAIVLLFIALPSLRLLYLLDEINEPSVTLKAIGHQWYWSYEYSDFTNIEFDSYMIPTNELNIDGFRLLDVDNRVVLPMNLQIRILVTAADVIHSWTVPSLGVKVDGTPGRLNQTNFLMNRPGLFYGQCSEICGANHSFMPIVIESIPTNYFIKWI
;
A
#
# COMPACT_ATOMS: atom_id res chain seq x y z
N MET A 1 12.00 2.68 0.14
CA MET A 1 11.90 2.05 1.48
C MET A 1 11.64 3.11 2.52
N THR A 2 11.13 2.74 3.68
CA THR A 2 10.97 3.65 4.82
C THR A 2 12.32 4.15 5.32
N THR A 3 12.43 5.45 5.54
CA THR A 3 13.60 6.07 6.18
C THR A 3 13.38 6.22 7.69
N TRP A 4 14.47 6.42 8.43
CA TRP A 4 14.41 6.65 9.87
C TRP A 4 13.61 7.91 10.20
N ALA A 5 12.76 7.82 11.23
CA ALA A 5 11.87 8.90 11.66
C ALA A 5 10.92 9.44 10.57
N ALA A 6 10.59 8.62 9.57
CA ALA A 6 9.58 8.97 8.58
C ALA A 6 8.19 9.11 9.24
N LEU A 7 7.53 10.23 8.99
CA LEU A 7 6.18 10.54 9.52
C LEU A 7 5.06 10.27 8.51
N GLY A 8 5.39 10.29 7.21
CA GLY A 8 4.44 10.13 6.12
C GLY A 8 4.55 8.79 5.41
N LEU A 9 3.83 8.69 4.29
CA LEU A 9 3.94 7.58 3.34
C LEU A 9 5.32 7.58 2.68
N GLN A 10 5.75 6.42 2.17
CA GLN A 10 6.96 6.35 1.33
C GLN A 10 6.78 7.13 0.03
N ASP A 11 7.88 7.63 -0.52
CA ASP A 11 7.85 8.30 -1.83
C ASP A 11 7.26 7.37 -2.91
N SER A 12 6.14 7.82 -3.48
CA SER A 12 5.42 7.08 -4.52
C SER A 12 6.31 6.78 -5.72
N ALA A 13 6.22 5.58 -6.26
CA ALA A 13 6.87 5.14 -7.49
C ALA A 13 5.88 4.74 -8.60
N SER A 14 4.58 4.92 -8.39
CA SER A 14 3.52 4.65 -9.36
C SER A 14 2.55 5.84 -9.44
N PRO A 15 1.89 6.10 -10.59
CA PRO A 15 0.90 7.18 -10.69
C PRO A 15 -0.26 7.00 -9.71
N LEU A 16 -0.66 5.75 -9.47
CA LEU A 16 -1.74 5.40 -8.57
C LEU A 16 -1.38 5.68 -7.11
N MET A 17 -0.16 5.39 -6.68
CA MET A 17 0.29 5.71 -5.33
C MET A 17 0.45 7.23 -5.12
N GLU A 18 0.75 8.01 -6.16
CA GLU A 18 0.70 9.48 -6.08
C GLU A 18 -0.73 9.97 -5.81
N GLN A 19 -1.72 9.42 -6.53
CA GLN A 19 -3.13 9.75 -6.30
C GLN A 19 -3.61 9.30 -4.90
N LEU A 20 -3.14 8.16 -4.39
CA LEU A 20 -3.41 7.72 -3.02
C LEU A 20 -2.82 8.70 -1.99
N THR A 21 -1.61 9.21 -2.19
CA THR A 21 -1.02 10.24 -1.33
C THR A 21 -1.83 11.53 -1.35
N PHE A 22 -2.27 12.01 -2.52
CA PHE A 22 -3.14 13.19 -2.60
C PHE A 22 -4.48 12.99 -1.88
N PHE A 23 -5.09 11.80 -2.04
CA PHE A 23 -6.33 11.47 -1.36
C PHE A 23 -6.15 11.37 0.17
N HIS A 24 -5.03 10.79 0.61
CA HIS A 24 -4.65 10.75 2.01
C HIS A 24 -4.54 12.17 2.59
N ASP A 25 -3.83 13.07 1.92
CA ASP A 25 -3.62 14.44 2.40
C ASP A 25 -4.92 15.24 2.45
N HIS A 26 -5.79 15.09 1.45
CA HIS A 26 -7.14 15.67 1.46
C HIS A 26 -7.97 15.18 2.65
N THR A 27 -7.95 13.87 2.92
CA THR A 27 -8.67 13.28 4.05
C THR A 27 -8.08 13.73 5.39
N LEU A 28 -6.75 13.76 5.50
CA LEU A 28 -6.04 14.18 6.71
C LEU A 28 -6.33 15.65 7.02
N MET A 29 -6.35 16.53 6.02
CA MET A 29 -6.73 17.94 6.21
C MET A 29 -8.12 18.08 6.84
N ILE A 30 -9.10 17.32 6.35
CA ILE A 30 -10.46 17.33 6.89
C ILE A 30 -10.48 16.80 8.34
N LEU A 31 -9.76 15.71 8.63
CA LEU A 31 -9.69 15.15 9.98
C LEU A 31 -9.01 16.12 10.96
N VAL A 32 -7.93 16.78 10.55
CA VAL A 32 -7.26 17.82 11.36
C VAL A 32 -8.20 18.99 11.62
N MET A 33 -8.98 19.44 10.63
CA MET A 33 -9.97 20.50 10.82
C MET A 33 -11.05 20.10 11.84
N ILE A 34 -11.57 18.87 11.79
CA ILE A 34 -12.58 18.40 12.74
C ILE A 34 -11.99 18.24 14.14
N THR A 35 -10.83 17.61 14.26
CA THR A 35 -10.19 17.36 15.56
C THR A 35 -9.77 18.66 16.24
N THR A 36 -9.29 19.66 15.49
CA THR A 36 -8.99 20.99 16.04
C THR A 36 -10.26 21.74 16.46
N LEU A 37 -11.35 21.66 15.69
CA LEU A 37 -12.64 22.24 16.06
C LEU A 37 -13.19 21.63 17.36
N VAL A 38 -13.25 20.30 17.44
CA VAL A 38 -13.73 19.59 18.63
C VAL A 38 -12.81 19.85 19.82
N GLY A 39 -11.49 19.80 19.61
CA GLY A 39 -10.50 20.11 20.63
C GLY A 39 -10.67 21.53 21.18
N TYR A 40 -10.90 22.51 20.30
CA TYR A 40 -11.18 23.89 20.70
C TYR A 40 -12.47 24.01 21.52
N LEU A 41 -13.58 23.39 21.07
CA LEU A 41 -14.85 23.41 21.80
C LEU A 41 -14.70 22.79 23.20
N MET A 42 -14.04 21.64 23.29
CA MET A 42 -13.78 20.97 24.58
C MET A 42 -12.88 21.82 25.48
N PHE A 43 -11.83 22.44 24.92
CA PHE A 43 -10.93 23.32 25.65
C PHE A 43 -11.68 24.53 26.24
N MET A 44 -12.55 25.17 25.46
CA MET A 44 -13.33 26.32 25.91
C MET A 44 -14.30 25.99 27.05
N LEU A 45 -14.85 24.77 27.08
CA LEU A 45 -15.77 24.36 28.15
C LEU A 45 -15.08 24.32 29.53
N PHE A 46 -13.78 24.06 29.62
CA PHE A 46 -13.05 24.09 30.90
C PHE A 46 -12.99 25.47 31.54
N PHE A 47 -13.05 26.53 30.74
CA PHE A 47 -12.96 27.92 31.21
C PHE A 47 -14.32 28.64 31.25
N ASN A 48 -15.40 27.94 30.92
CA ASN A 48 -16.72 28.53 30.92
C ASN A 48 -17.29 28.62 32.35
N LEU A 49 -17.50 29.85 32.83
CA LEU A 49 -18.07 30.13 34.14
C LEU A 49 -19.61 30.20 34.13
N TYR A 50 -20.23 30.30 32.95
CA TYR A 50 -21.67 30.44 32.81
C TYR A 50 -22.36 29.08 32.86
N THR A 51 -23.40 28.97 33.70
CA THR A 51 -24.19 27.74 33.84
C THR A 51 -25.60 27.96 33.31
N ASN A 52 -26.09 27.02 32.49
CA ASN A 52 -27.48 27.01 32.02
C ASN A 52 -28.08 25.61 32.16
N ARG A 53 -28.81 25.37 33.25
CA ARG A 53 -29.45 24.08 33.55
C ARG A 53 -30.74 23.83 32.74
N ASN A 54 -31.35 24.87 32.19
CA ASN A 54 -32.66 24.76 31.55
C ASN A 54 -32.56 24.40 30.06
N LEU A 55 -31.35 24.27 29.50
CA LEU A 55 -31.13 23.84 28.13
C LEU A 55 -31.25 22.31 28.02
N LEU A 56 -32.49 21.81 27.92
CA LEU A 56 -32.78 20.38 27.85
C LEU A 56 -32.89 19.84 26.43
N HIS A 57 -33.28 20.67 25.46
CA HIS A 57 -33.46 20.26 24.07
C HIS A 57 -32.93 21.32 23.10
N GLY A 58 -32.42 20.88 21.95
CA GLY A 58 -31.83 21.74 20.93
C GLY A 58 -31.98 21.17 19.53
N GLN A 59 -33.21 20.99 19.06
CA GLN A 59 -33.46 20.37 17.75
C GLN A 59 -32.71 21.08 16.60
N THR A 60 -32.55 22.39 16.67
CA THR A 60 -31.78 23.15 15.66
C THR A 60 -30.31 22.75 15.64
N ILE A 61 -29.65 22.56 16.79
CA ILE A 61 -28.25 22.13 16.83
C ILE A 61 -28.09 20.66 16.46
N GLU A 62 -29.08 19.83 16.81
CA GLU A 62 -29.14 18.43 16.38
C GLU A 62 -29.18 18.29 14.86
N VAL A 63 -30.01 19.10 14.20
CA VAL A 63 -30.07 19.12 12.73
C VAL A 63 -28.73 19.58 12.14
N ILE A 64 -28.10 20.62 12.70
CA ILE A 64 -26.83 21.15 12.21
C ILE A 64 -25.72 20.10 12.32
N TRP A 65 -25.51 19.49 13.49
CA TRP A 65 -24.44 18.50 13.67
C TRP A 65 -24.70 17.18 12.97
N THR A 66 -25.91 16.95 12.44
CA THR A 66 -26.23 15.75 11.65
C THR A 66 -25.96 15.99 10.17
N ILE A 67 -26.40 17.14 9.64
CA ILE A 67 -26.21 17.50 8.22
C ILE A 67 -24.74 17.80 7.92
N LEU A 68 -24.04 18.51 8.81
CA LEU A 68 -22.67 18.95 8.55
C LEU A 68 -21.70 17.76 8.35
N PRO A 69 -21.65 16.73 9.23
CA PRO A 69 -20.82 15.54 8.99
C PRO A 69 -21.22 14.77 7.73
N ALA A 70 -22.51 14.70 7.39
CA ALA A 70 -22.95 14.04 6.17
C ALA A 70 -22.37 14.70 4.91
N ILE A 71 -22.34 16.04 4.87
CA ILE A 71 -21.70 16.80 3.80
C ILE A 71 -20.19 16.54 3.77
N VAL A 72 -19.53 16.53 4.93
CA VAL A 72 -18.09 16.27 5.02
C VAL A 72 -17.75 14.86 4.50
N LEU A 73 -18.53 13.84 4.86
CA LEU A 73 -18.34 12.48 4.35
C LEU A 73 -18.50 12.41 2.83
N LEU A 74 -19.42 13.18 2.24
CA LEU A 74 -19.58 13.27 0.79
C LEU A 74 -18.31 13.83 0.12
N PHE A 75 -17.65 14.83 0.71
CA PHE A 75 -16.38 15.38 0.20
C PHE A 75 -15.19 14.40 0.31
N ILE A 76 -15.24 13.43 1.22
CA ILE A 76 -14.24 12.35 1.30
C ILE A 76 -14.59 11.23 0.30
N ALA A 77 -15.87 10.86 0.22
CA ALA A 77 -16.33 9.73 -0.58
C ALA A 77 -16.14 9.94 -2.09
N LEU A 78 -16.39 11.14 -2.61
CA LEU A 78 -16.29 11.41 -4.06
C LEU A 78 -14.88 11.14 -4.65
N PRO A 79 -13.78 11.71 -4.11
CA PRO A 79 -12.44 11.40 -4.60
C PRO A 79 -12.05 9.93 -4.32
N SER A 80 -12.50 9.36 -3.21
CA SER A 80 -12.25 7.95 -2.85
C SER A 80 -12.83 6.99 -3.89
N LEU A 81 -14.10 7.16 -4.25
CA LEU A 81 -14.76 6.31 -5.25
C LEU A 81 -14.14 6.47 -6.63
N ARG A 82 -13.79 7.70 -7.03
CA ARG A 82 -13.08 7.93 -8.29
C ARG A 82 -11.77 7.15 -8.33
N LEU A 83 -10.99 7.18 -7.26
CA LEU A 83 -9.70 6.48 -7.19
C LEU A 83 -9.89 4.96 -7.19
N LEU A 84 -10.92 4.45 -6.49
CA LEU A 84 -11.27 3.03 -6.51
C LEU A 84 -11.51 2.52 -7.93
N TYR A 85 -12.29 3.24 -8.74
CA TYR A 85 -12.55 2.85 -10.13
C TYR A 85 -11.31 2.97 -11.03
N LEU A 86 -10.42 3.94 -10.78
CA LEU A 86 -9.15 4.04 -11.51
C LEU A 86 -8.20 2.87 -11.19
N LEU A 87 -8.22 2.37 -9.95
CA LEU A 87 -7.42 1.22 -9.54
C LEU A 87 -7.92 -0.10 -10.16
N ASP A 88 -9.22 -0.21 -10.40
CA ASP A 88 -9.86 -1.40 -10.95
C ASP A 88 -9.91 -1.40 -12.50
N GLU A 89 -9.50 -0.31 -13.14
CA GLU A 89 -9.53 -0.20 -14.60
C GLU A 89 -8.65 -1.28 -15.26
N ILE A 90 -9.24 -2.01 -16.20
CA ILE A 90 -8.57 -3.11 -16.90
C ILE A 90 -7.68 -2.53 -17.99
N ASN A 91 -6.41 -2.35 -17.66
CA ASN A 91 -5.37 -2.02 -18.64
C ASN A 91 -4.88 -3.30 -19.33
N GLU A 92 -4.48 -3.20 -20.60
CA GLU A 92 -3.75 -4.26 -21.30
C GLU A 92 -2.31 -4.32 -20.73
N PRO A 93 -1.94 -5.38 -19.99
CA PRO A 93 -0.60 -5.48 -19.42
C PRO A 93 0.40 -5.91 -20.49
N SER A 94 1.62 -5.40 -20.40
CA SER A 94 2.74 -5.83 -21.25
C SER A 94 3.50 -7.03 -20.68
N VAL A 95 3.44 -7.23 -19.36
CA VAL A 95 4.12 -8.33 -18.65
C VAL A 95 3.20 -8.83 -17.54
N THR A 96 3.11 -10.15 -17.42
CA THR A 96 2.46 -10.85 -16.30
C THR A 96 3.52 -11.49 -15.41
N LEU A 97 3.47 -11.17 -14.12
CA LEU A 97 4.25 -11.81 -13.07
C LEU A 97 3.31 -12.59 -12.16
N LYS A 98 3.61 -13.86 -11.89
CA LYS A 98 2.92 -14.60 -10.83
C LYS A 98 3.79 -14.66 -9.59
N ALA A 99 3.22 -14.33 -8.44
CA ALA A 99 3.84 -14.38 -7.13
C ALA A 99 3.07 -15.40 -6.26
N ILE A 100 3.80 -16.37 -5.71
CA ILE A 100 3.22 -17.44 -4.88
C ILE A 100 3.86 -17.35 -3.50
N GLY A 101 3.03 -17.17 -2.48
CA GLY A 101 3.46 -17.20 -1.08
C GLY A 101 3.64 -18.62 -0.56
N HIS A 102 4.76 -18.85 0.14
CA HIS A 102 5.08 -20.08 0.86
C HIS A 102 5.55 -19.75 2.28
N GLN A 103 5.54 -20.71 3.19
CA GLN A 103 6.16 -20.64 4.51
C GLN A 103 7.67 -20.92 4.41
N TRP A 104 8.57 -19.93 4.46
CA TRP A 104 8.39 -18.47 4.57
C TRP A 104 9.27 -17.78 3.54
N TYR A 105 8.81 -17.77 2.29
CA TYR A 105 9.48 -17.19 1.13
C TYR A 105 8.48 -16.92 0.01
N TRP A 106 8.92 -16.25 -1.05
CA TRP A 106 8.11 -16.03 -2.25
C TRP A 106 8.73 -16.75 -3.43
N SER A 107 7.90 -17.42 -4.24
CA SER A 107 8.32 -17.88 -5.57
C SER A 107 7.68 -17.02 -6.65
N TYR A 108 8.43 -16.76 -7.71
CA TYR A 108 8.02 -15.91 -8.82
C TYR A 108 8.09 -16.65 -10.13
N GLU A 109 7.08 -16.48 -10.98
CA GLU A 109 7.02 -17.08 -12.32
C GLU A 109 6.76 -15.99 -13.37
N TYR A 110 7.59 -15.99 -14.43
CA TYR A 110 7.45 -15.14 -15.61
C TYR A 110 6.88 -15.97 -16.77
N SER A 111 5.58 -16.27 -16.68
CA SER A 111 4.90 -17.22 -17.60
C SER A 111 4.75 -16.71 -19.04
N ASP A 112 4.84 -15.40 -19.27
CA ASP A 112 4.71 -14.81 -20.61
C ASP A 112 5.96 -15.05 -21.48
N PHE A 113 7.06 -15.51 -20.87
CA PHE A 113 8.36 -15.71 -21.50
C PHE A 113 8.82 -17.17 -21.41
N THR A 114 10.12 -17.40 -21.22
CA THR A 114 10.80 -18.71 -21.17
C THR A 114 10.52 -19.51 -19.89
N ASN A 115 9.33 -19.41 -19.30
CA ASN A 115 8.96 -20.04 -18.02
C ASN A 115 10.07 -19.90 -16.96
N ILE A 116 10.54 -18.67 -16.75
CA ILE A 116 11.54 -18.39 -15.71
C ILE A 116 10.82 -18.48 -14.36
N GLU A 117 11.33 -19.34 -13.48
CA GLU A 117 10.83 -19.54 -12.12
C GLU A 117 12.00 -19.50 -11.14
N PHE A 118 11.82 -18.80 -10.02
CA PHE A 118 12.81 -18.78 -8.94
C PHE A 118 12.16 -18.49 -7.58
N ASP A 119 12.86 -18.91 -6.54
CA ASP A 119 12.52 -18.59 -5.16
C ASP A 119 13.30 -17.37 -4.66
N SER A 120 12.68 -16.59 -3.78
CA SER A 120 13.21 -15.39 -3.17
C SER A 120 13.14 -15.51 -1.65
N TYR A 121 14.30 -15.70 -1.04
CA TYR A 121 14.50 -15.83 0.40
C TYR A 121 15.17 -14.58 0.97
N MET A 122 14.83 -14.26 2.21
CA MET A 122 15.54 -13.21 2.96
C MET A 122 16.99 -13.61 3.19
N ILE A 123 17.93 -12.70 2.91
CA ILE A 123 19.35 -12.92 3.24
C ILE A 123 19.51 -12.92 4.77
N PRO A 124 20.09 -13.99 5.36
CA PRO A 124 20.37 -14.03 6.79
C PRO A 124 21.30 -12.87 7.21
N THR A 125 21.09 -12.31 8.40
CA THR A 125 21.87 -11.13 8.86
C THR A 125 23.38 -11.39 8.93
N ASN A 126 23.81 -12.65 9.11
CA ASN A 126 25.22 -13.03 9.15
C ASN A 126 25.88 -13.09 7.77
N GLU A 127 25.08 -13.19 6.71
CA GLU A 127 25.53 -13.26 5.30
C GLU A 127 25.31 -11.92 4.57
N LEU A 128 24.74 -10.94 5.26
CA LEU A 128 24.41 -9.64 4.72
C LEU A 128 25.68 -8.85 4.41
N ASN A 129 25.74 -8.25 3.23
CA ASN A 129 26.78 -7.27 2.89
C ASN A 129 26.66 -6.02 3.78
N ILE A 130 27.76 -5.26 3.90
CA ILE A 130 27.83 -4.03 4.72
C ILE A 130 26.73 -3.02 4.35
N ASP A 131 26.40 -2.91 3.06
CA ASP A 131 25.39 -1.99 2.54
C ASP A 131 23.98 -2.60 2.47
N GLY A 132 23.81 -3.83 2.95
CA GLY A 132 22.54 -4.53 2.90
C GLY A 132 21.54 -4.03 3.95
N PHE A 133 20.26 -4.19 3.65
CA PHE A 133 19.17 -3.86 4.56
C PHE A 133 18.71 -5.09 5.31
N ARG A 134 18.96 -5.09 6.63
CA ARG A 134 18.52 -6.15 7.55
C ARG A 134 17.01 -6.37 7.44
N LEU A 135 16.61 -7.64 7.25
CA LEU A 135 15.22 -8.10 7.10
C LEU A 135 14.52 -7.70 5.78
N LEU A 136 15.19 -7.00 4.88
CA LEU A 136 14.58 -6.50 3.65
C LEU A 136 15.22 -7.06 2.39
N ASP A 137 16.55 -7.24 2.38
CA ASP A 137 17.23 -7.81 1.23
C ASP A 137 16.94 -9.30 1.06
N VAL A 138 16.84 -9.70 -0.21
CA VAL A 138 16.64 -11.08 -0.67
C VAL A 138 17.77 -11.53 -1.58
N ASP A 139 17.93 -12.85 -1.69
CA ASP A 139 18.89 -13.49 -2.58
C ASP A 139 18.58 -13.23 -4.07
N ASN A 140 17.32 -13.41 -4.48
CA ASN A 140 16.83 -13.20 -5.84
C ASN A 140 15.75 -12.12 -5.86
N ARG A 141 16.03 -11.03 -6.56
CA ARG A 141 15.10 -9.90 -6.72
C ARG A 141 14.18 -10.12 -7.90
N VAL A 142 12.97 -9.58 -7.80
CA VAL A 142 12.02 -9.53 -8.90
C VAL A 142 12.43 -8.41 -9.85
N VAL A 143 12.95 -8.75 -11.03
CA VAL A 143 13.34 -7.75 -12.04
C VAL A 143 12.15 -7.43 -12.95
N LEU A 144 11.80 -6.16 -13.10
CA LEU A 144 10.65 -5.72 -13.90
C LEU A 144 10.97 -4.46 -14.71
N PRO A 145 10.37 -4.29 -15.90
CA PRO A 145 10.62 -3.12 -16.73
C PRO A 145 9.87 -1.88 -16.19
N MET A 146 10.55 -0.74 -16.16
CA MET A 146 9.93 0.55 -15.85
C MET A 146 9.04 1.03 -17.01
N ASN A 147 8.08 1.93 -16.72
CA ASN A 147 7.18 2.57 -17.68
C ASN A 147 6.32 1.61 -18.53
N LEU A 148 6.11 0.38 -18.07
CA LEU A 148 5.18 -0.57 -18.68
C LEU A 148 4.12 -0.99 -17.66
N GLN A 149 2.93 -1.33 -18.16
CA GLN A 149 1.86 -1.86 -17.34
C GLN A 149 2.16 -3.33 -17.02
N ILE A 150 2.27 -3.64 -15.74
CA ILE A 150 2.56 -4.98 -15.24
C ILE A 150 1.30 -5.51 -14.56
N ARG A 151 0.89 -6.71 -14.94
CA ARG A 151 -0.11 -7.50 -14.22
C ARG A 151 0.61 -8.39 -13.22
N ILE A 152 0.20 -8.34 -11.96
CA ILE A 152 0.63 -9.32 -10.97
C ILE A 152 -0.53 -10.22 -10.58
N LEU A 153 -0.23 -11.51 -10.55
CA LEU A 153 -1.11 -12.58 -10.12
C LEU A 153 -0.58 -13.12 -8.79
N VAL A 154 -1.33 -12.95 -7.71
CA VAL A 154 -0.91 -13.34 -6.35
C VAL A 154 -1.75 -14.52 -5.88
N THR A 155 -1.08 -15.56 -5.42
CA THR A 155 -1.70 -16.74 -4.78
C THR A 155 -0.78 -17.28 -3.68
N ALA A 156 -1.16 -18.36 -3.04
CA ALA A 156 -0.36 -19.04 -2.03
C ALA A 156 -0.46 -20.56 -2.15
N ALA A 157 0.61 -21.26 -1.76
CA ALA A 157 0.66 -22.72 -1.79
C ALA A 157 0.25 -23.38 -0.46
N ASP A 158 0.28 -22.64 0.65
CA ASP A 158 0.04 -23.17 1.99
C ASP A 158 -1.02 -22.40 2.80
N VAL A 159 -0.65 -21.31 3.46
CA VAL A 159 -1.51 -20.43 4.25
C VAL A 159 -1.75 -19.11 3.52
N ILE A 160 -2.53 -18.21 4.10
CA ILE A 160 -2.72 -16.89 3.51
C ILE A 160 -1.44 -16.07 3.73
N HIS A 161 -1.00 -15.39 2.67
CA HIS A 161 0.06 -14.39 2.68
C HIS A 161 -0.47 -13.10 2.06
N SER A 162 0.28 -12.01 2.13
CA SER A 162 -0.11 -10.77 1.42
C SER A 162 1.09 -10.09 0.80
N TRP A 163 1.10 -10.04 -0.52
CA TRP A 163 2.16 -9.45 -1.31
C TRP A 163 1.99 -7.93 -1.33
N THR A 164 2.91 -7.21 -0.70
CA THR A 164 2.78 -5.78 -0.46
C THR A 164 4.04 -5.02 -0.79
N VAL A 165 3.94 -4.01 -1.66
CA VAL A 165 5.00 -3.06 -1.98
C VAL A 165 4.48 -1.63 -1.81
N PRO A 166 4.70 -0.99 -0.65
CA PRO A 166 4.06 0.27 -0.29
C PRO A 166 4.34 1.43 -1.24
N SER A 167 5.58 1.55 -1.76
CA SER A 167 5.94 2.63 -2.69
C SER A 167 5.19 2.53 -4.03
N LEU A 168 4.65 1.37 -4.38
CA LEU A 168 3.83 1.18 -5.58
C LEU A 168 2.33 1.29 -5.28
N GLY A 169 1.94 1.38 -4.01
CA GLY A 169 0.53 1.39 -3.60
C GLY A 169 -0.14 0.03 -3.79
N VAL A 170 0.62 -1.06 -3.81
CA VAL A 170 0.11 -2.42 -4.06
C VAL A 170 0.13 -3.23 -2.78
N LYS A 171 -1.03 -3.79 -2.42
CA LYS A 171 -1.20 -4.83 -1.41
C LYS A 171 -2.26 -5.81 -1.90
N VAL A 172 -1.90 -7.07 -2.07
CA VAL A 172 -2.81 -8.12 -2.54
C VAL A 172 -2.58 -9.41 -1.78
N ASP A 173 -3.65 -9.98 -1.26
CA ASP A 173 -3.58 -11.22 -0.50
C ASP A 173 -3.39 -12.43 -1.45
N GLY A 174 -2.40 -13.26 -1.13
CA GLY A 174 -2.22 -14.58 -1.71
C GLY A 174 -3.05 -15.58 -0.91
N THR A 175 -4.10 -16.12 -1.52
CA THR A 175 -5.01 -17.08 -0.88
C THR A 175 -4.90 -18.43 -1.56
N PRO A 176 -4.71 -19.54 -0.82
CA PRO A 176 -4.64 -20.86 -1.43
C PRO A 176 -5.91 -21.19 -2.23
N GLY A 177 -5.74 -21.65 -3.47
CA GLY A 177 -6.85 -21.99 -4.37
C GLY A 177 -7.54 -20.78 -5.03
N ARG A 178 -7.06 -19.56 -4.82
CA ARG A 178 -7.54 -18.35 -5.50
C ARG A 178 -6.37 -17.56 -6.07
N LEU A 179 -6.60 -16.99 -7.25
CA LEU A 179 -5.60 -16.23 -7.98
C LEU A 179 -6.10 -14.79 -8.09
N ASN A 180 -5.54 -13.92 -7.24
CA ASN A 180 -5.89 -12.50 -7.21
C ASN A 180 -5.05 -11.73 -8.21
N GLN A 181 -5.67 -10.76 -8.88
CA GLN A 181 -5.00 -9.94 -9.89
C GLN A 181 -5.01 -8.49 -9.46
N THR A 182 -3.90 -7.79 -9.71
CA THR A 182 -3.87 -6.32 -9.78
C THR A 182 -2.90 -5.88 -10.86
N ASN A 183 -3.01 -4.62 -11.27
CA ASN A 183 -2.07 -4.03 -12.21
C ASN A 183 -1.34 -2.86 -11.56
N PHE A 184 -0.08 -2.66 -11.93
CA PHE A 184 0.69 -1.50 -11.51
C PHE A 184 1.69 -1.08 -12.59
N LEU A 185 2.23 0.13 -12.43
CA LEU A 185 3.24 0.71 -13.29
C LEU A 185 4.31 1.40 -12.43
N MET A 186 5.57 1.28 -12.83
CA MET A 186 6.71 1.91 -12.15
C MET A 186 7.23 3.09 -12.97
N ASN A 187 7.20 4.30 -12.41
CA ASN A 187 7.58 5.54 -13.10
C ASN A 187 9.10 5.80 -13.14
N ARG A 188 9.88 5.10 -12.32
CA ARG A 188 11.32 5.33 -12.17
C ARG A 188 12.07 4.02 -11.94
N PRO A 189 13.35 3.95 -12.35
CA PRO A 189 14.21 2.82 -12.00
C PRO A 189 14.58 2.84 -10.51
N GLY A 190 14.95 1.67 -9.98
CA GLY A 190 15.43 1.52 -8.60
C GLY A 190 14.93 0.27 -7.90
N LEU A 191 15.24 0.16 -6.61
CA LEU A 191 14.81 -0.94 -5.75
C LEU A 191 13.60 -0.52 -4.90
N PHE A 192 12.54 -1.31 -4.98
CA PHE A 192 11.33 -1.14 -4.18
C PHE A 192 11.16 -2.32 -3.24
N TYR A 193 11.00 -2.01 -1.96
CA TYR A 193 10.95 -2.98 -0.88
C TYR A 193 9.53 -3.15 -0.35
N GLY A 194 9.22 -4.37 0.02
CA GLY A 194 7.94 -4.80 0.55
C GLY A 194 8.12 -5.89 1.61
N GLN A 195 7.04 -6.23 2.30
CA GLN A 195 7.00 -7.32 3.28
C GLN A 195 5.65 -8.02 3.22
N CYS A 196 5.60 -9.27 3.67
CA CYS A 196 4.34 -9.97 3.85
C CYS A 196 3.46 -9.21 4.86
N SER A 197 2.22 -8.91 4.47
CA SER A 197 1.28 -8.11 5.28
C SER A 197 0.06 -8.88 5.78
N GLU A 198 0.17 -10.21 5.86
CA GLU A 198 -0.83 -11.13 6.44
C GLU A 198 -0.13 -12.20 7.28
N ILE A 199 -0.68 -12.53 8.45
CA ILE A 199 -0.02 -13.42 9.42
C ILE A 199 0.10 -14.84 8.88
N CYS A 200 1.33 -15.33 8.70
CA CYS A 200 1.61 -16.62 8.06
C CYS A 200 2.47 -17.60 8.87
N GLY A 201 2.66 -17.36 10.17
CA GLY A 201 3.35 -18.26 11.10
C GLY A 201 4.67 -17.72 11.66
N ALA A 202 5.56 -18.63 12.05
CA ALA A 202 6.75 -18.30 12.86
C ALA A 202 7.67 -17.26 12.22
N ASN A 203 7.92 -17.37 10.91
CA ASN A 203 8.80 -16.44 10.19
C ASN A 203 8.05 -15.40 9.36
N HIS A 204 6.84 -15.01 9.78
CA HIS A 204 6.02 -14.01 9.09
C HIS A 204 6.79 -12.70 8.81
N SER A 205 7.64 -12.25 9.74
CA SER A 205 8.44 -11.03 9.59
C SER A 205 9.68 -11.18 8.69
N PHE A 206 9.99 -12.38 8.20
CA PHE A 206 11.26 -12.72 7.54
C PHE A 206 11.08 -13.18 6.09
N MET A 207 10.04 -12.72 5.41
CA MET A 207 9.78 -12.98 3.99
C MET A 207 9.51 -11.68 3.21
N PRO A 208 10.56 -10.83 3.03
CA PRO A 208 10.44 -9.57 2.34
C PRO A 208 10.27 -9.76 0.83
N ILE A 209 9.96 -8.67 0.16
CA ILE A 209 9.77 -8.58 -1.28
C ILE A 209 10.71 -7.47 -1.78
N VAL A 210 11.49 -7.75 -2.82
CA VAL A 210 12.33 -6.73 -3.48
C VAL A 210 12.08 -6.76 -4.97
N ILE A 211 11.65 -5.62 -5.50
CA ILE A 211 11.50 -5.38 -6.93
C ILE A 211 12.63 -4.49 -7.41
N GLU A 212 13.28 -4.88 -8.49
CA GLU A 212 14.22 -4.07 -9.22
C GLU A 212 13.59 -3.57 -10.52
N SER A 213 13.31 -2.26 -10.56
CA SER A 213 12.79 -1.60 -11.75
C SER A 213 13.93 -1.12 -12.64
N ILE A 214 13.97 -1.62 -13.87
CA ILE A 214 15.05 -1.32 -14.83
C ILE A 214 14.50 -0.89 -16.19
N PRO A 215 15.29 -0.20 -17.03
CA PRO A 215 14.86 0.11 -18.40
C PRO A 215 14.60 -1.16 -19.22
N THR A 216 13.60 -1.10 -20.11
CA THR A 216 13.14 -2.26 -20.91
C THR A 216 14.26 -2.97 -21.66
N ASN A 217 15.25 -2.24 -22.19
CA ASN A 217 16.38 -2.84 -22.92
C ASN A 217 17.26 -3.75 -22.05
N TYR A 218 17.37 -3.46 -20.74
CA TYR A 218 18.10 -4.32 -19.81
C TYR A 218 17.24 -5.49 -19.37
N PHE A 219 15.93 -5.25 -19.17
CA PHE A 219 14.97 -6.31 -18.86
C PHE A 219 14.93 -7.39 -19.95
N ILE A 220 14.90 -7.01 -21.22
CA ILE A 220 14.94 -7.94 -22.36
C ILE A 220 16.24 -8.77 -22.40
N LYS A 221 17.36 -8.23 -21.89
CA LYS A 221 18.63 -8.97 -21.81
C LYS A 221 18.73 -9.89 -20.59
N TRP A 222 17.96 -9.57 -19.55
CA TRP A 222 17.93 -10.33 -18.30
C TRP A 222 17.02 -11.56 -18.43
N ILE A 223 15.89 -11.44 -19.14
CA ILE A 223 15.06 -12.56 -19.61
C ILE A 223 15.86 -13.43 -20.59
#